data_AF-A0A946ZQ54-F1
#
_entry.id   AF-A0A946ZQ54-F1
#
_cell.length_a   1.000
_cell.length_b   1.000
_cell.length_c   1.000
_cell.angle_alpha   90.00
_cell.angle_beta   90.00
_cell.angle_gamma   90.00
#
_symmetry.space_group_name_H-M   'P 1'
#
loop_
_entity.id
_entity.type
_entity.pdbx_description
1 polymer ?
#
loop_
_entity_poly.entity_id
_entity_poly.type
_entity_poly.pdbx_seq_one_letter_code
_entity_poly.pdbx_strand_id
1 'polypeptide(L)'
;PELIIKLMFGDAYLSMAELLWQYALATSLFAVGNIFTYYFLSLDRYIPVIISGILGLSQIFAISVFHTSLEQVVQVQIGIMLLLLGSQLLFFLLRKRDL
;
A
#
# COMPACT_ATOMS: atom_id res chain seq x y z
N PRO A 1 10.08 18.85 -5.44
CA PRO A 1 10.59 17.70 -4.63
C PRO A 1 12.05 17.86 -4.20
N GLU A 2 12.94 18.33 -5.08
CA GLU A 2 14.39 18.35 -4.84
C GLU A 2 14.85 19.19 -3.64
N LEU A 3 14.28 20.39 -3.41
CA LEU A 3 14.66 21.27 -2.30
C LEU A 3 14.54 20.55 -0.94
N ILE A 4 13.40 19.87 -0.72
CA ILE A 4 13.13 19.14 0.52
C ILE A 4 14.10 17.96 0.65
N ILE A 5 14.37 17.24 -0.44
CA ILE A 5 15.28 16.10 -0.43
C ILE A 5 16.71 16.52 -0.14
N LYS A 6 17.20 17.58 -0.78
CA LYS A 6 18.55 18.12 -0.51
C LYS A 6 18.69 18.54 0.95
N LEU A 7 17.66 19.19 1.50
CA LEU A 7 17.67 19.64 2.89
C LEU A 7 17.61 18.48 3.89
N MET A 8 16.82 17.44 3.63
CA MET A 8 16.57 16.34 4.57
C MET A 8 17.55 15.17 4.41
N PHE A 9 18.03 14.91 3.20
CA PHE A 9 18.79 13.70 2.84
C PHE A 9 20.07 14.00 2.05
N GLY A 10 20.28 15.22 1.55
CA GLY A 10 21.45 15.60 0.75
C GLY A 10 21.34 15.21 -0.73
N ASP A 11 22.34 15.62 -1.52
CA ASP A 11 22.33 15.43 -2.99
C ASP A 11 22.38 13.95 -3.42
N ALA A 12 22.91 13.06 -2.57
CA ALA A 12 23.00 11.63 -2.85
C ALA A 12 21.64 10.93 -3.06
N TYR A 13 20.54 11.56 -2.62
CA TYR A 13 19.18 11.01 -2.70
C TYR A 13 18.31 11.72 -3.73
N LEU A 14 18.89 12.58 -4.60
CA LEU A 14 18.11 13.24 -5.65
C LEU A 14 17.43 12.25 -6.59
N SER A 15 18.02 11.08 -6.81
CA SER A 15 17.42 9.99 -7.60
C SER A 15 16.09 9.48 -7.02
N MET A 16 15.84 9.67 -5.72
CA MET A 16 14.55 9.37 -5.09
C MET A 16 13.48 10.44 -5.37
N ALA A 17 13.88 11.63 -5.84
CA ALA A 17 12.96 12.75 -6.06
C ALA A 17 11.85 12.42 -7.03
N GLU A 18 12.17 11.64 -8.06
CA GLU A 18 11.24 11.25 -9.10
C GLU A 18 10.25 10.19 -8.62
N LEU A 19 10.62 9.40 -7.61
CA LEU A 19 9.78 8.34 -7.04
C LEU A 19 8.86 8.82 -5.92
N LEU A 20 9.04 10.05 -5.41
CA LEU A 20 8.27 10.58 -4.27
C LEU A 20 6.76 10.51 -4.46
N TRP A 21 6.27 10.80 -5.67
CA TRP A 21 4.84 10.76 -5.94
C TRP A 21 4.30 9.32 -5.89
N GLN A 22 5.11 8.34 -6.32
CA GLN A 22 4.76 6.92 -6.23
C GLN A 22 4.72 6.46 -4.77
N TYR A 23 5.70 6.88 -3.95
CA TYR A 23 5.69 6.63 -2.50
C TYR A 23 4.49 7.26 -1.80
N ALA A 24 4.15 8.51 -2.15
CA ALA A 24 2.98 9.18 -1.61
C ALA A 24 1.68 8.44 -1.96
N LEU A 25 1.57 7.95 -3.20
CA LEU A 25 0.46 7.14 -3.67
C LEU A 25 0.37 5.82 -2.90
N ALA A 26 1.47 5.06 -2.79
CA ALA A 26 1.54 3.80 -2.06
C ALA A 26 1.10 3.97 -0.60
N THR A 27 1.59 5.03 0.06
CA THR A 27 1.26 5.35 1.46
C THR A 27 -0.21 5.72 1.61
N SER A 28 -0.77 6.48 0.67
CA SER A 28 -2.18 6.87 0.69
C SER A 28 -3.10 5.67 0.50
N LEU A 29 -2.78 4.77 -0.43
CA LEU A 29 -3.51 3.52 -0.64
C LEU A 29 -3.48 2.63 0.61
N PHE A 30 -2.32 2.50 1.25
CA PHE A 30 -2.18 1.79 2.52
C PHE A 30 -3.03 2.40 3.63
N ALA A 31 -3.01 3.74 3.78
CA ALA A 31 -3.83 4.43 4.78
C ALA A 31 -5.32 4.16 4.58
N VAL A 32 -5.82 4.27 3.34
CA VAL A 32 -7.23 3.99 3.03
C VAL A 32 -7.58 2.52 3.24
N GLY A 33 -6.73 1.60 2.78
CA GLY A 33 -6.92 0.15 2.99
C GLY A 33 -6.98 -0.24 4.47
N ASN A 34 -6.18 0.41 5.31
CA ASN A 34 -6.24 0.22 6.76
C ASN A 34 -7.52 0.77 7.38
N ILE A 35 -8.06 1.89 6.91
CA ILE A 35 -9.37 2.39 7.37
C ILE A 35 -10.44 1.31 7.18
N PHE A 36 -10.48 0.65 6.02
CA PHE A 36 -11.41 -0.47 5.78
C PHE A 36 -11.13 -1.66 6.70
N THR A 37 -9.86 -2.02 6.87
CA THR A 37 -9.47 -3.13 7.75
C THR A 37 -9.96 -2.89 9.19
N TYR A 38 -9.71 -1.69 9.73
CA TYR A 38 -10.17 -1.32 11.08
C TYR A 38 -11.68 -1.18 11.17
N TYR A 39 -12.32 -0.65 10.13
CA TYR A 39 -13.78 -0.59 10.06
C TYR A 39 -14.39 -1.98 10.19
N PHE A 40 -13.93 -2.97 9.40
CA PHE A 40 -14.45 -4.33 9.47
C PHE A 40 -14.08 -5.04 10.78
N LEU A 41 -12.87 -4.83 11.29
CA LEU A 41 -12.46 -5.34 12.59
C LEU A 41 -13.36 -4.83 13.71
N SER A 42 -13.73 -3.54 13.69
CA SER A 42 -14.63 -2.93 14.68
C SER A 42 -16.06 -3.47 14.65
N LEU A 43 -16.44 -4.13 13.54
CA LEU A 43 -17.72 -4.81 13.36
C LEU A 43 -17.61 -6.33 13.58
N ASP A 44 -16.53 -6.80 14.22
CA ASP A 44 -16.20 -8.22 14.42
C ASP A 44 -16.17 -9.04 13.13
N ARG A 45 -15.85 -8.40 11.99
CA ARG A 45 -15.69 -9.07 10.68
C ARG A 45 -14.22 -9.29 10.38
N TYR A 46 -13.78 -10.52 10.56
CA TYR A 46 -12.37 -10.88 10.41
C TYR A 46 -11.92 -11.21 8.98
N ILE A 47 -12.84 -11.54 8.05
CA ILE A 47 -12.46 -11.91 6.67
C ILE A 47 -11.60 -10.82 5.99
N PRO A 48 -12.00 -9.53 5.99
CA PRO A 48 -11.20 -8.49 5.35
C PRO A 48 -9.87 -8.25 6.06
N VAL A 49 -9.81 -8.51 7.37
CA VAL A 49 -8.58 -8.43 8.18
C VAL A 49 -7.59 -9.53 7.81
N ILE A 50 -8.08 -10.76 7.64
CA ILE A 50 -7.25 -11.90 7.19
C ILE A 50 -6.70 -11.63 5.79
N ILE A 51 -7.52 -11.09 4.88
CA ILE A 51 -7.06 -10.69 3.54
C ILE A 51 -5.94 -9.65 3.64
N SER A 52 -6.11 -8.60 4.44
CA SER A 52 -5.06 -7.59 4.65
C SER A 52 -3.77 -8.21 5.22
N GLY A 53 -3.88 -9.15 6.16
CA GLY A 53 -2.74 -9.87 6.72
C GLY A 53 -1.99 -10.72 5.67
N ILE A 54 -2.72 -11.51 4.87
CA ILE A 54 -2.16 -12.33 3.80
C ILE A 54 -1.47 -11.44 2.75
N LEU A 55 -2.13 -10.36 2.32
CA LEU A 55 -1.56 -9.46 1.32
C LEU A 55 -0.35 -8.70 1.86
N GLY A 56 -0.36 -8.29 3.13
CA GLY A 56 0.81 -7.70 3.80
C GLY A 56 2.00 -8.66 3.84
N LEU A 57 1.79 -9.93 4.17
CA LEU A 57 2.85 -10.95 4.11
C LEU A 57 3.32 -11.21 2.67
N SER A 58 2.38 -11.25 1.73
CA SER A 58 2.69 -11.41 0.31
C SER A 58 3.55 -10.26 -0.21
N GLN A 59 3.40 -9.06 0.34
CA GLN A 59 4.23 -7.90 0.00
C GLN A 59 5.67 -8.10 0.42
N ILE A 60 5.91 -8.60 1.63
CA ILE A 60 7.26 -8.91 2.10
C ILE A 60 7.91 -9.95 1.18
N PHE A 61 7.16 -11.00 0.83
CA PHE A 61 7.62 -12.04 -0.09
C PHE A 61 7.91 -11.47 -1.50
N ALA A 62 6.99 -10.69 -2.07
CA ALA A 62 7.14 -10.10 -3.40
C ALA A 62 8.36 -9.16 -3.46
N ILE A 63 8.56 -8.30 -2.46
CA ILE A 63 9.73 -7.42 -2.38
C ILE A 63 11.01 -8.24 -2.23
N SER A 64 11.00 -9.34 -1.46
CA SER A 64 12.16 -10.23 -1.35
C SER A 64 12.59 -10.81 -2.70
N VAL A 65 11.66 -10.98 -3.65
CA VAL A 65 11.95 -11.47 -5.02
C VAL A 65 12.25 -10.32 -5.99
N PHE A 66 11.58 -9.17 -5.83
CA PHE A 66 11.62 -8.03 -6.76
C PHE A 66 12.20 -6.76 -6.10
N HIS A 67 13.52 -6.70 -5.91
CA HIS A 67 14.21 -5.58 -5.24
C HIS A 67 15.47 -5.07 -5.98
N THR A 68 15.52 -5.22 -7.30
CA THR A 68 16.69 -4.82 -8.11
C THR A 68 16.88 -3.30 -8.13
N SER A 69 15.80 -2.53 -7.99
CA SER A 69 15.82 -1.08 -7.90
C SER A 69 14.77 -0.57 -6.93
N LEU A 70 14.96 0.65 -6.42
CA LEU A 70 13.99 1.34 -5.57
C LEU A 70 12.65 1.53 -6.29
N GLU A 71 12.68 1.90 -7.56
CA GLU A 71 11.49 2.00 -8.41
C GLU A 71 10.70 0.68 -8.43
N GLN A 72 11.39 -0.45 -8.63
CA GLN A 72 10.75 -1.77 -8.65
C GLN A 72 10.04 -2.08 -7.33
N VAL A 73 10.69 -1.81 -6.20
CA VAL A 73 10.10 -2.02 -4.87
C VAL A 73 8.83 -1.20 -4.69
N VAL A 74 8.85 0.07 -5.09
CA VAL A 74 7.69 0.97 -4.99
C VAL A 74 6.55 0.51 -5.89
N GLN A 75 6.83 0.13 -7.13
CA GLN A 75 5.81 -0.34 -8.06
C GLN A 75 5.15 -1.64 -7.58
N VAL A 76 5.93 -2.58 -7.05
CA VAL A 76 5.42 -3.81 -6.42
C VAL A 76 4.51 -3.46 -5.22
N GLN A 77 4.95 -2.53 -4.38
CA GLN A 77 4.15 -2.05 -3.25
C GLN A 77 2.83 -1.41 -3.71
N ILE A 78 2.85 -0.54 -4.73
CA ILE A 78 1.63 0.07 -5.29
C ILE A 78 0.67 -1.01 -5.79
N GLY A 79 1.18 -1.98 -6.55
CA GLY A 79 0.37 -3.08 -7.08
C GLY A 79 -0.35 -3.86 -5.98
N ILE A 80 0.36 -4.20 -4.91
CA ILE A 80 -0.22 -4.92 -3.78
C ILE A 80 -1.20 -4.05 -2.99
N MET A 81 -0.93 -2.76 -2.81
CA MET A 81 -1.85 -1.84 -2.14
C MET A 81 -3.15 -1.60 -2.94
N LEU A 82 -3.06 -1.54 -4.27
CA LEU A 82 -4.23 -1.50 -5.14
C LEU A 82 -5.06 -2.78 -5.03
N LEU A 83 -4.40 -3.95 -5.01
CA LEU A 83 -5.08 -5.23 -4.86
C LEU A 83 -5.73 -5.37 -3.47
N LEU A 84 -5.05 -4.92 -2.42
CA LEU A 84 -5.60 -4.86 -1.07
C LEU A 84 -6.83 -3.95 -1.05
N LEU A 85 -6.71 -2.69 -1.45
CA LEU A 85 -7.84 -1.75 -1.43
C LEU A 85 -9.00 -2.24 -2.31
N GLY A 86 -8.70 -2.77 -3.50
CA GLY A 86 -9.69 -3.37 -4.40
C GLY A 86 -10.44 -4.53 -3.74
N SER A 87 -9.75 -5.41 -3.02
CA SER A 87 -10.38 -6.51 -2.28
C SER A 87 -11.29 -6.02 -1.15
N GLN A 88 -10.88 -4.97 -0.42
CA GLN A 88 -11.67 -4.35 0.66
C GLN A 88 -12.94 -3.69 0.11
N LEU A 89 -12.80 -2.94 -0.99
CA LEU A 89 -13.93 -2.29 -1.67
C LEU A 89 -14.90 -3.33 -2.25
N LEU A 90 -14.39 -4.38 -2.88
CA LEU A 90 -15.23 -5.47 -3.39
C LEU A 90 -16.01 -6.14 -2.26
N PHE A 91 -15.35 -6.46 -1.15
CA PHE A 91 -16.01 -7.02 0.02
C PHE A 91 -17.10 -6.08 0.58
N PHE A 92 -16.81 -4.79 0.68
CA PHE A 92 -17.76 -3.77 1.11
C PHE A 92 -19.00 -3.71 0.20
N LEU A 93 -18.80 -3.66 -1.12
CA LEU A 93 -19.87 -3.56 -2.10
C LEU A 93 -20.74 -4.82 -2.16
N LEU A 94 -20.13 -6.00 -2.14
CA LEU A 94 -20.85 -7.28 -2.10
C LEU A 94 -21.71 -7.36 -0.84
N ARG A 95 -21.17 -6.96 0.32
CA ARG A 95 -21.91 -7.02 1.58
C ARG A 95 -23.06 -6.01 1.64
N LYS A 96 -22.89 -4.82 1.06
CA LYS A 96 -23.95 -3.81 0.99
C LYS A 96 -25.15 -4.30 0.15
N ARG A 97 -24.91 -5.16 -0.84
CA ARG A 97 -25.97 -5.74 -1.69
C ARG A 97 -26.82 -6.79 -0.98
N ASP A 98 -26.30 -7.40 0.08
CA ASP A 98 -26.98 -8.46 0.85
C ASP A 98 -27.83 -7.92 2.03
N LEU A 99 -27.89 -6.59 2.20
CA LEU A 99 -28.71 -5.88 3.19
C LEU A 99 -29.92 -5.22 2.52
#